data_AF-A0AAN8WNP1-F1
#
_entry.id   AF-A0AAN8WNP1-F1
#
_cell.length_a   1.000
_cell.length_b   1.000
_cell.length_c   1.000
_cell.angle_alpha   90.00
_cell.angle_beta   90.00
_cell.angle_gamma   90.00
#
_symmetry.space_group_name_H-M   'P 1'
#
loop_
_entity.id
_entity.type
_entity.pdbx_description
1 polymer ?
#
loop_
_entity_poly.entity_id
_entity_poly.type
_entity_poly.pdbx_seq_one_letter_code
_entity_poly.pdbx_strand_id
1 'polypeptide(L)'
;MAMGLISSLLPILFYAIAQSCQAGANAWLSRFSQEPNFSNNGTMSEEFDKTEFLIAYGSFGIGQSLFFYLGSLVMWTRTLVAGENIHRRLLANILHLPMSFFDTNPSGRIMNRLSKEIDVLDNTLPMFVNNALSILAQVATTMIVIIASTPVVALVIAPMMGMYYFVQLIYIASARQIKRIESSAKSPIFSYFSESLQGVSTIRAFGKQARFLKDCQSKIDFSARAFYTVVGSMKFILCHRSFPAPMILSKAVMVNKGVLPIDQMDQVLAGQVRLSRVSKKYLMGAVCH
;
A
#
# COMPACT_ATOMS: atom_id res chain seq x y z
N MET A 1 13.08 -16.80 19.86
CA MET A 1 13.34 -17.63 18.66
C MET A 1 12.04 -18.24 18.10
N ALA A 2 10.89 -17.54 18.14
CA ALA A 2 9.58 -18.19 18.04
C ALA A 2 8.97 -18.30 16.63
N MET A 3 9.70 -17.86 15.59
CA MET A 3 9.38 -18.21 14.21
C MET A 3 10.70 -18.62 13.57
N GLY A 4 10.83 -19.89 13.21
CA GLY A 4 12.03 -20.35 12.50
C GLY A 4 12.20 -19.53 11.22
N LEU A 5 13.44 -19.16 10.88
CA LEU A 5 13.79 -18.44 9.64
C LEU A 5 13.07 -19.01 8.41
N ILE A 6 12.93 -20.33 8.36
CA ILE A 6 12.25 -21.07 7.29
C ILE A 6 10.77 -20.66 7.16
N SER A 7 10.07 -20.46 8.29
CA SER A 7 8.64 -20.09 8.29
C SER A 7 8.38 -18.67 7.79
N SER A 8 9.31 -17.75 8.03
CA SER A 8 9.26 -16.37 7.53
C SER A 8 9.71 -16.23 6.06
N LEU A 9 10.58 -17.12 5.59
CA LEU A 9 11.06 -17.10 4.20
C LEU A 9 10.02 -17.65 3.22
N LEU A 10 9.18 -18.59 3.65
CA LEU A 10 8.16 -19.22 2.81
C LEU A 10 7.19 -18.24 2.11
N PRO A 11 6.54 -17.28 2.79
CA PRO A 11 5.65 -16.33 2.12
C PRO A 11 6.40 -15.42 1.13
N ILE A 12 7.66 -15.06 1.42
CA ILE A 12 8.49 -14.25 0.53
C ILE A 12 8.73 -14.99 -0.79
N LEU A 13 9.02 -16.30 -0.72
CA LEU A 13 9.20 -17.13 -1.90
C LEU A 13 7.91 -17.23 -2.73
N PHE A 14 6.76 -17.44 -2.10
CA PHE A 14 5.48 -17.49 -2.82
C PHE A 14 5.13 -16.16 -3.50
N TYR A 15 5.37 -15.02 -2.84
CA TYR A 15 5.20 -13.72 -3.48
C TYR A 15 6.17 -13.51 -4.64
N ALA A 16 7.43 -13.92 -4.52
CA ALA A 16 8.41 -13.83 -5.61
C ALA A 16 8.00 -14.69 -6.82
N ILE A 17 7.52 -15.93 -6.59
CA ILE A 17 7.04 -16.82 -7.65
C ILE A 17 5.79 -16.23 -8.32
N ALA A 18 4.82 -15.75 -7.54
CA ALA A 18 3.61 -15.15 -8.07
C ALA A 18 3.92 -13.94 -8.98
N GLN A 19 4.81 -13.05 -8.54
CA GLN A 19 5.23 -11.88 -9.31
C GLN A 19 6.04 -12.26 -10.56
N SER A 20 6.85 -13.30 -10.48
CA SER A 20 7.58 -13.85 -11.63
C SER A 20 6.63 -14.46 -12.66
N CYS A 21 5.57 -15.14 -12.21
CA CYS A 21 4.51 -15.67 -13.07
C CYS A 21 3.77 -14.54 -13.79
N GLN A 22 3.47 -13.44 -13.08
CA GLN A 22 2.87 -12.24 -13.67
C GLN A 22 3.78 -11.61 -14.75
N ALA A 23 5.08 -11.50 -14.47
CA ALA A 23 6.05 -11.01 -15.43
C ALA A 23 6.15 -11.94 -16.66
N GLY A 24 6.12 -13.25 -16.45
CA GLY A 24 6.06 -14.26 -17.51
C GLY A 24 4.83 -14.11 -18.40
N ALA A 25 3.65 -13.93 -17.81
CA ALA A 25 2.40 -13.69 -18.55
C ALA A 25 2.50 -12.42 -19.43
N ASN A 26 3.05 -11.34 -18.88
CA ASN A 26 3.25 -10.10 -19.64
C ASN A 26 4.26 -10.28 -20.78
N ALA A 27 5.36 -10.99 -20.54
CA ALA A 27 6.36 -11.30 -21.56
C ALA A 27 5.78 -12.19 -22.66
N TRP A 28 4.98 -13.19 -22.30
CA TRP A 28 4.27 -14.07 -23.23
C TRP A 28 3.30 -13.28 -24.13
N LEU A 29 2.49 -12.41 -23.52
CA LEU A 29 1.60 -11.50 -24.25
C LEU A 29 2.36 -10.57 -25.20
N SER A 30 3.52 -10.07 -24.78
CA SER A 30 4.35 -9.21 -25.62
C SER A 30 4.90 -9.92 -26.86
N ARG A 31 5.26 -11.21 -26.76
CA ARG A 31 5.72 -12.00 -27.90
C ARG A 31 4.61 -12.21 -28.91
N PHE A 32 3.43 -12.61 -28.45
CA PHE A 32 2.26 -12.78 -29.31
C PHE A 32 1.87 -11.50 -30.04
N SER A 33 2.01 -10.34 -29.39
CA SER A 33 1.72 -9.04 -30.03
C SER A 33 2.66 -8.66 -31.18
N GLN A 34 3.80 -9.34 -31.33
CA GLN A 34 4.82 -9.04 -32.35
C GLN A 34 4.73 -9.95 -33.58
N GLU A 35 3.88 -10.98 -33.56
CA GLU A 35 3.77 -11.93 -34.68
C GLU A 35 2.91 -11.31 -35.82
N PRO A 36 3.49 -11.12 -37.03
CA PRO A 36 2.87 -10.31 -38.09
C PRO A 36 1.79 -11.02 -38.93
N ASN A 37 1.47 -12.29 -38.66
CA ASN A 37 0.70 -13.13 -39.59
C ASN A 37 -0.76 -13.38 -39.14
N PHE A 38 -1.52 -12.29 -38.92
CA PHE A 38 -2.96 -12.37 -38.65
C PHE A 38 -3.78 -11.79 -39.82
N SER A 39 -3.41 -12.11 -41.06
CA SER A 39 -4.20 -11.77 -42.24
C SER A 39 -4.19 -12.92 -43.25
N ASN A 40 -5.38 -13.51 -43.41
CA ASN A 40 -5.85 -14.37 -44.51
C ASN A 40 -5.30 -15.81 -44.61
N ASN A 41 -5.90 -16.77 -43.88
CA ASN A 41 -6.84 -17.74 -44.49
C ASN A 41 -7.49 -18.66 -43.43
N GLY A 42 -8.83 -18.68 -43.39
CA GLY A 42 -9.63 -19.48 -42.46
C GLY A 42 -9.47 -20.99 -42.62
N THR A 43 -8.47 -21.57 -41.95
CA THR A 43 -8.29 -23.02 -41.82
C THR A 43 -8.17 -23.39 -40.33
N MET A 44 -8.69 -24.56 -39.94
CA MET A 44 -8.71 -25.09 -38.56
C MET A 44 -7.35 -25.01 -37.82
N SER A 45 -6.25 -24.97 -38.55
CA SER A 45 -4.89 -24.79 -38.01
C SER A 45 -4.67 -23.43 -37.34
N GLU A 46 -5.32 -22.34 -37.80
CA GLU A 46 -5.21 -21.03 -37.15
C GLU A 46 -5.95 -20.97 -35.79
N GLU A 47 -6.98 -21.79 -35.59
CA GLU A 47 -7.75 -21.82 -34.34
C GLU A 47 -6.99 -22.57 -33.23
N PHE A 48 -6.22 -23.59 -33.61
CA PHE A 48 -5.40 -24.37 -32.68
C PHE A 48 -4.25 -23.53 -32.09
N ASP A 49 -3.52 -22.76 -32.91
CA ASP A 49 -2.45 -21.87 -32.43
C ASP A 49 -2.95 -20.78 -31.47
N LYS A 50 -4.14 -20.22 -31.73
CA LYS A 50 -4.77 -19.21 -30.84
C LYS A 50 -5.21 -19.85 -29.52
N THR A 51 -5.70 -21.08 -29.57
CA THR A 51 -6.14 -21.83 -28.39
C THR A 51 -4.95 -22.20 -27.51
N GLU A 52 -3.84 -22.65 -28.09
CA GLU A 52 -2.60 -22.94 -27.36
C GLU A 52 -2.04 -21.69 -26.66
N PHE A 53 -2.03 -20.54 -27.35
CA PHE A 53 -1.63 -19.26 -26.76
C PHE A 53 -2.51 -18.88 -25.56
N LEU A 54 -3.84 -18.98 -25.71
CA LEU A 54 -4.80 -18.65 -24.65
C LEU A 54 -4.63 -19.56 -23.43
N ILE A 55 -4.41 -20.86 -23.65
CA ILE A 55 -4.19 -21.84 -22.59
C ILE A 55 -2.89 -21.52 -21.84
N ALA A 56 -1.80 -21.24 -22.56
CA ALA A 56 -0.53 -20.86 -21.94
C ALA A 56 -0.67 -19.60 -21.09
N TYR A 57 -1.29 -18.54 -21.62
CA TYR A 57 -1.55 -17.30 -20.87
C TYR A 57 -2.46 -17.52 -19.65
N GLY A 58 -3.52 -18.32 -19.81
CA GLY A 58 -4.42 -18.70 -18.73
C GLY A 58 -3.70 -19.45 -17.61
N SER A 59 -2.77 -20.35 -17.96
CA SER A 59 -1.98 -21.11 -16.97
C SER A 59 -1.09 -20.21 -16.10
N PHE A 60 -0.48 -19.17 -16.68
CA PHE A 60 0.29 -18.18 -15.92
C PHE A 60 -0.61 -17.36 -14.98
N GLY A 61 -1.80 -16.96 -15.43
CA GLY A 61 -2.76 -16.23 -14.59
C GLY A 61 -3.27 -17.06 -13.41
N ILE A 62 -3.59 -18.34 -13.64
CA ILE A 62 -3.99 -19.28 -12.59
C ILE A 62 -2.82 -19.51 -11.63
N GLY A 63 -1.62 -19.74 -12.14
CA GLY A 63 -0.41 -19.89 -11.34
C GLY A 63 -0.14 -18.68 -10.45
N GLN A 64 -0.20 -17.47 -11.00
CA GLN A 64 -0.04 -16.23 -10.25
C GLN A 64 -1.06 -16.15 -9.11
N SER A 65 -2.34 -16.38 -9.41
CA SER A 65 -3.44 -16.25 -8.44
C SER A 65 -3.29 -17.28 -7.31
N LEU A 66 -2.93 -18.52 -7.65
CA LEU A 66 -2.73 -19.60 -6.70
C LEU A 66 -1.57 -19.30 -5.75
N PHE A 67 -0.39 -18.93 -6.27
CA PHE A 67 0.77 -18.62 -5.43
C PHE A 67 0.56 -17.37 -4.58
N PHE A 68 -0.13 -16.36 -5.10
CA PHE A 68 -0.48 -15.17 -4.33
C PHE A 68 -1.43 -15.52 -3.17
N TYR A 69 -2.45 -16.34 -3.42
CA TYR A 69 -3.39 -16.80 -2.40
C TYR A 69 -2.70 -17.66 -1.34
N LEU A 70 -1.85 -18.61 -1.74
CA LEU A 70 -1.07 -19.44 -0.82
C LEU A 70 -0.11 -18.59 0.04
N GLY A 71 0.59 -17.62 -0.55
CA GLY A 71 1.42 -16.66 0.17
C GLY A 71 0.64 -15.88 1.23
N SER A 72 -0.57 -15.44 0.87
CA SER A 72 -1.48 -14.74 1.78
C SER A 72 -1.95 -15.63 2.94
N LEU A 73 -2.40 -16.85 2.65
CA LEU A 73 -2.83 -17.81 3.68
C LEU A 73 -1.73 -18.16 4.68
N VAL A 74 -0.51 -18.38 4.18
CA VAL A 74 0.65 -18.61 5.05
C VAL A 74 0.87 -17.39 5.94
N MET A 75 0.83 -16.17 5.39
CA MET A 75 1.02 -14.96 6.19
C MET A 75 -0.03 -14.79 7.30
N TRP A 76 -1.31 -15.06 6.99
CA TRP A 76 -2.41 -15.00 7.97
C TRP A 76 -2.26 -16.04 9.08
N THR A 77 -1.96 -17.29 8.73
CA THR A 77 -1.74 -18.35 9.73
C THR A 77 -0.51 -18.06 10.61
N ARG A 78 0.58 -17.53 10.04
CA ARG A 78 1.76 -17.12 10.82
C ARG A 78 1.45 -15.98 11.77
N THR A 79 0.61 -15.04 11.34
CA THR A 79 0.17 -13.93 12.17
C THR A 79 -0.58 -14.42 13.40
N LEU A 80 -1.53 -15.35 13.24
CA LEU A 80 -2.31 -15.88 14.37
C LEU A 80 -1.41 -16.52 15.43
N VAL A 81 -0.41 -17.32 14.99
CA VAL A 81 0.58 -17.91 15.89
C VAL A 81 1.45 -16.84 16.56
N ALA A 82 1.79 -15.75 15.83
CA ALA A 82 2.51 -14.61 16.39
C ALA A 82 1.68 -13.93 17.49
N GLY A 83 0.41 -13.65 17.20
CA GLY A 83 -0.54 -12.99 18.09
C GLY A 83 -0.72 -13.77 19.38
N GLU A 84 -0.94 -15.09 19.29
CA GLU A 84 -1.05 -15.97 20.47
C GLU A 84 0.22 -15.93 21.33
N ASN A 85 1.40 -16.04 20.72
CA ASN A 85 2.66 -16.01 21.46
C ASN A 85 2.94 -14.64 22.10
N ILE A 86 2.59 -13.54 21.43
CA ILE A 86 2.71 -12.19 22.00
C ILE A 86 1.73 -12.01 23.15
N HIS A 87 0.47 -12.41 22.97
CA HIS A 87 -0.57 -12.35 23.98
C HIS A 87 -0.18 -13.14 25.23
N ARG A 88 0.29 -14.39 25.07
CA ARG A 88 0.72 -15.25 26.17
C ARG A 88 1.90 -14.66 26.95
N ARG A 89 2.91 -14.11 26.26
CA ARG A 89 4.06 -13.44 26.90
C ARG A 89 3.64 -12.19 27.66
N LEU A 90 2.76 -11.41 27.06
CA LEU A 90 2.28 -10.17 27.64
C LEU A 90 1.43 -10.44 28.90
N LEU A 91 0.55 -11.44 28.84
CA LEU A 91 -0.22 -11.89 29.99
C LEU A 91 0.69 -12.40 31.11
N ALA A 92 1.67 -13.25 30.78
CA ALA A 92 2.64 -13.76 31.75
C ALA A 92 3.40 -12.60 32.42
N ASN A 93 3.87 -11.61 31.66
CA ASN A 93 4.59 -10.48 32.21
C ASN A 93 3.72 -9.62 33.13
N ILE A 94 2.44 -9.40 32.77
CA ILE A 94 1.52 -8.62 33.59
C ILE A 94 1.24 -9.30 34.93
N LEU A 95 1.06 -10.62 34.92
CA LEU A 95 0.83 -11.39 36.15
C LEU A 95 2.03 -11.38 37.11
N HIS A 96 3.24 -11.10 36.63
CA HIS A 96 4.46 -10.98 37.45
C HIS A 96 4.73 -9.55 37.94
N LEU A 97 3.88 -8.57 37.62
CA LEU A 97 4.06 -7.19 38.08
C LEU A 97 3.72 -7.05 39.57
N PRO A 98 4.44 -6.18 40.31
CA PRO A 98 4.16 -5.93 41.73
C PRO A 98 2.80 -5.26 41.93
N MET A 99 2.15 -5.52 43.07
CA MET A 99 0.82 -4.98 43.37
C MET A 99 0.75 -3.44 43.30
N SER A 100 1.84 -2.75 43.68
CA SER A 100 1.97 -1.30 43.56
C SER A 100 1.69 -0.75 42.15
N PHE A 101 1.98 -1.52 41.10
CA PHE A 101 1.65 -1.14 39.73
C PHE A 101 0.13 -1.09 39.48
N PHE A 102 -0.61 -2.05 40.07
CA PHE A 102 -2.06 -2.17 39.95
C PHE A 102 -2.80 -1.16 40.83
N ASP A 103 -2.21 -0.71 41.93
CA ASP A 103 -2.77 0.36 42.76
C ASP A 103 -2.79 1.71 42.00
N THR A 104 -1.79 1.93 41.14
CA THR A 104 -1.66 3.17 40.36
C THR A 104 -2.38 3.10 39.00
N ASN A 105 -2.56 1.90 38.45
CA ASN A 105 -3.17 1.69 37.13
C ASN A 105 -4.42 0.81 37.24
N PRO A 106 -5.63 1.36 37.09
CA PRO A 106 -6.84 0.56 37.20
C PRO A 106 -6.85 -0.54 36.13
N SER A 107 -7.20 -1.76 36.55
CA SER A 107 -7.22 -2.96 35.70
C SER A 107 -8.01 -2.76 34.40
N GLY A 108 -9.12 -2.00 34.43
CA GLY A 108 -9.91 -1.66 33.25
C GLY A 108 -9.16 -0.84 32.19
N ARG A 109 -8.25 0.06 32.59
CA ARG A 109 -7.42 0.84 31.64
C ARG A 109 -6.38 -0.06 30.97
N ILE A 110 -5.80 -0.98 31.73
CA ILE A 110 -4.85 -1.98 31.21
C ILE A 110 -5.56 -2.86 30.19
N MET A 111 -6.72 -3.44 30.55
CA MET A 111 -7.50 -4.30 29.65
C MET A 111 -7.87 -3.57 28.36
N ASN A 112 -8.44 -2.35 28.45
CA ASN A 112 -8.85 -1.59 27.27
C ASN A 112 -7.67 -1.27 26.34
N ARG A 113 -6.51 -0.94 26.92
CA ARG A 113 -5.29 -0.72 26.12
C ARG A 113 -4.85 -2.01 25.44
N LEU A 114 -4.79 -3.13 26.16
CA LEU A 114 -4.34 -4.40 25.61
C LEU A 114 -5.24 -4.91 24.50
N SER A 115 -6.56 -4.90 24.71
CA SER A 115 -7.52 -5.30 23.68
C SER A 115 -7.35 -4.48 22.41
N LYS A 116 -7.14 -3.16 22.53
CA LYS A 116 -6.91 -2.30 21.38
C LYS A 116 -5.58 -2.56 20.67
N GLU A 117 -4.50 -2.77 21.42
CA GLU A 117 -3.17 -3.04 20.84
C GLU A 117 -3.12 -4.43 20.19
N ILE A 118 -3.78 -5.43 20.78
CA ILE A 118 -3.92 -6.78 20.21
C ILE A 118 -4.73 -6.75 18.91
N ASP A 119 -5.82 -5.98 18.87
CA ASP A 119 -6.61 -5.81 17.65
C ASP A 119 -5.77 -5.20 16.51
N VAL A 120 -4.96 -4.19 16.81
CA VAL A 120 -4.03 -3.60 15.84
C VAL A 120 -2.97 -4.62 15.38
N LEU A 121 -2.45 -5.43 16.30
CA LEU A 121 -1.46 -6.47 16.02
C LEU A 121 -2.01 -7.59 15.13
N ASP A 122 -3.25 -8.02 15.37
CA ASP A 122 -3.85 -9.19 14.73
C ASP A 122 -4.55 -8.86 13.41
N ASN A 123 -5.08 -7.65 13.25
CA ASN A 123 -5.82 -7.25 12.05
C ASN A 123 -5.07 -6.25 11.18
N THR A 124 -4.48 -5.22 11.80
CA THR A 124 -3.95 -4.06 11.06
C THR A 124 -2.52 -4.27 10.59
N LEU A 125 -1.62 -4.70 11.48
CA LEU A 125 -0.21 -4.96 11.18
C LEU A 125 0.00 -5.99 10.05
N PRO A 126 -0.69 -7.15 10.03
CA PRO A 126 -0.49 -8.19 9.04
C PRO A 126 -0.90 -7.73 7.65
N MET A 127 -1.99 -6.97 7.57
CA MET A 127 -2.43 -6.35 6.32
C MET A 127 -1.33 -5.44 5.74
N PHE A 128 -0.70 -4.61 6.57
CA PHE A 128 0.40 -3.75 6.10
C PHE A 128 1.63 -4.54 5.67
N VAL A 129 2.03 -5.55 6.44
CA VAL A 129 3.20 -6.37 6.11
C VAL A 129 2.96 -7.18 4.83
N ASN A 130 1.77 -7.76 4.67
CA ASN A 130 1.38 -8.51 3.48
C ASN A 130 1.44 -7.64 2.20
N ASN A 131 0.87 -6.43 2.27
CA ASN A 131 0.93 -5.46 1.19
C ASN A 131 2.37 -5.01 0.91
N ALA A 132 3.17 -4.74 1.94
CA ALA A 132 4.56 -4.33 1.78
C ALA A 132 5.41 -5.42 1.10
N LEU A 133 5.28 -6.68 1.51
CA LEU A 133 5.97 -7.81 0.90
C LEU A 133 5.57 -8.00 -0.58
N SER A 134 4.26 -7.91 -0.87
CA SER A 134 3.74 -8.01 -2.23
C SER A 134 4.31 -6.92 -3.15
N ILE A 135 4.33 -5.67 -2.68
CA ILE A 135 4.86 -4.53 -3.43
C ILE A 135 6.38 -4.65 -3.61
N LEU A 136 7.11 -5.06 -2.57
CA LEU A 136 8.56 -5.26 -2.67
C LEU A 136 8.91 -6.34 -3.70
N ALA A 137 8.20 -7.47 -3.70
CA ALA A 137 8.37 -8.52 -4.69
C ALA A 137 8.05 -8.01 -6.11
N GLN A 138 6.96 -7.25 -6.28
CA GLN A 138 6.58 -6.67 -7.57
C GLN A 138 7.64 -5.69 -8.09
N VAL A 139 8.14 -4.79 -7.25
CA VAL A 139 9.19 -3.83 -7.62
C VAL A 139 10.48 -4.55 -7.97
N ALA A 140 10.86 -5.60 -7.22
CA ALA A 140 12.05 -6.39 -7.52
C ALA A 140 11.93 -7.10 -8.89
N THR A 141 10.81 -7.80 -9.14
CA THR A 141 10.60 -8.49 -10.43
C THR A 141 10.54 -7.51 -11.60
N THR A 142 9.81 -6.40 -11.47
CA THR A 142 9.71 -5.40 -12.55
C THR A 142 11.07 -4.76 -12.85
N MET A 143 11.88 -4.49 -11.83
CA MET A 143 13.24 -3.97 -12.00
C MET A 143 14.11 -4.95 -12.78
N ILE A 144 14.08 -6.25 -12.43
CA ILE A 144 14.83 -7.29 -13.14
C ILE A 144 14.41 -7.37 -14.62
N VAL A 145 13.10 -7.36 -14.89
CA VAL A 145 12.55 -7.43 -16.27
C VAL A 145 12.97 -6.23 -17.11
N ILE A 146 12.93 -5.01 -16.56
CA ILE A 146 13.32 -3.80 -17.28
C ILE A 146 14.81 -3.82 -17.63
N ILE A 147 15.67 -4.22 -16.68
CA ILE A 147 17.12 -4.31 -16.92
C ILE A 147 17.43 -5.37 -17.99
N ALA A 148 16.75 -6.52 -17.94
CA ALA A 148 16.93 -7.59 -18.92
C ALA A 148 16.44 -7.20 -20.33
N SER A 149 15.34 -6.45 -20.43
CA SER A 149 14.75 -6.05 -21.71
C SER A 149 15.51 -4.90 -22.38
N THR A 150 15.99 -3.90 -21.62
CA THR A 150 16.75 -2.79 -22.19
C THR A 150 17.82 -2.31 -21.20
N PRO A 151 19.05 -2.86 -21.27
CA PRO A 151 20.10 -2.55 -20.29
C PRO A 151 20.51 -1.07 -20.30
N VAL A 152 20.34 -0.37 -21.43
CA VAL A 152 20.63 1.08 -21.55
C VAL A 152 19.75 1.92 -20.60
N VAL A 153 18.52 1.47 -20.31
CA VAL A 153 17.60 2.17 -19.40
C VAL A 153 18.08 2.08 -17.94
N ALA A 154 18.85 1.06 -17.58
CA ALA A 154 19.38 0.90 -16.22
C ALA A 154 20.28 2.07 -15.79
N LEU A 155 21.04 2.65 -16.73
CA LEU A 155 21.91 3.82 -16.48
C LEU A 155 21.08 5.05 -16.09
N VAL A 156 19.86 5.19 -16.62
CA VAL A 156 18.94 6.29 -16.28
C VAL A 156 18.20 6.03 -14.97
N ILE A 157 17.88 4.76 -14.67
CA ILE A 157 17.17 4.39 -13.43
C ILE A 157 18.05 4.60 -12.19
N ALA A 158 19.35 4.31 -12.27
CA ALA A 158 20.27 4.44 -11.13
C ALA A 158 20.26 5.84 -10.46
N PRO A 159 20.47 6.97 -11.17
CA PRO A 159 20.40 8.29 -10.57
C PRO A 159 18.99 8.66 -10.10
N MET A 160 17.94 8.18 -10.79
CA MET A 160 16.56 8.39 -10.34
C MET A 160 16.26 7.71 -9.02
N MET A 161 16.71 6.46 -8.84
CA MET A 161 16.59 5.74 -7.57
C MET A 161 17.27 6.48 -6.42
N GLY A 162 18.45 7.07 -6.67
CA GLY A 162 19.14 7.92 -5.70
C GLY A 162 18.34 9.17 -5.32
N MET A 163 17.83 9.90 -6.31
CA MET A 163 16.95 11.06 -6.06
C MET A 163 15.69 10.66 -5.28
N TYR A 164 15.06 9.55 -5.65
CA TYR A 164 13.89 9.03 -4.96
C TYR A 164 14.17 8.67 -3.51
N TYR A 165 15.28 8.01 -3.24
CA TYR A 165 15.69 7.67 -1.90
C TYR A 165 15.85 8.93 -1.04
N PHE A 166 16.47 9.98 -1.58
CA PHE A 166 16.63 11.25 -0.89
C PHE A 166 15.29 11.93 -0.57
N VAL A 167 14.39 12.04 -1.57
CA VAL A 167 13.05 12.61 -1.37
C VAL A 167 12.23 11.79 -0.36
N GLN A 168 12.35 10.45 -0.40
CA GLN A 168 11.67 9.54 0.51
C GLN A 168 12.12 9.73 1.96
N LEU A 169 13.42 9.96 2.21
CA LEU A 169 13.95 10.22 3.55
C LEU A 169 13.35 11.49 4.16
N ILE A 170 13.34 12.59 3.40
CA ILE A 170 12.75 13.86 3.82
C ILE A 170 11.26 13.69 4.06
N TYR A 171 10.56 12.99 3.15
CA TYR A 171 9.13 12.74 3.30
C TYR A 171 8.81 11.96 4.57
N ILE A 172 9.52 10.87 4.88
CA ILE A 172 9.24 10.06 6.07
C ILE A 172 9.39 10.89 7.35
N ALA A 173 10.38 11.79 7.41
CA ALA A 173 10.54 12.71 8.54
C ALA A 173 9.33 13.65 8.68
N SER A 174 8.94 14.33 7.59
CA SER A 174 7.82 15.27 7.58
C SER A 174 6.47 14.58 7.83
N ALA A 175 6.22 13.45 7.19
CA ALA A 175 4.96 12.70 7.31
C ALA A 175 4.71 12.22 8.74
N ARG A 176 5.76 11.79 9.46
CA ARG A 176 5.64 11.41 10.87
C ARG A 176 5.24 12.60 11.74
N GLN A 177 5.80 13.79 11.49
CA GLN A 177 5.43 15.00 12.22
C GLN A 177 3.99 15.43 11.93
N ILE A 178 3.59 15.45 10.65
CA ILE A 178 2.22 15.81 10.26
C ILE A 178 1.21 14.82 10.87
N LYS A 179 1.49 13.51 10.83
CA LYS A 179 0.62 12.49 11.43
C LYS A 179 0.55 12.61 12.96
N ARG A 180 1.63 13.02 13.61
CA ARG A 180 1.62 13.33 15.05
C ARG A 180 0.72 14.52 15.37
N ILE A 181 0.81 15.59 14.58
CA ILE A 181 -0.06 16.78 14.72
C ILE A 181 -1.52 16.37 14.53
N GLU A 182 -1.84 15.63 13.46
CA GLU A 182 -3.19 15.13 13.18
C GLU A 182 -3.74 14.30 14.34
N SER A 183 -2.95 13.36 14.88
CA SER A 183 -3.36 12.55 16.02
C SER A 183 -3.60 13.38 17.27
N SER A 184 -2.73 14.36 17.55
CA SER A 184 -2.88 15.25 18.71
C SER A 184 -4.05 16.22 18.58
N ALA A 185 -4.44 16.60 17.36
CA ALA A 185 -5.56 17.51 17.09
C ALA A 185 -6.94 16.89 17.32
N LYS A 186 -7.05 15.55 17.26
CA LYS A 186 -8.32 14.83 17.46
C LYS A 186 -8.74 14.71 18.94
N SER A 187 -7.77 14.54 19.85
CA SER A 187 -8.07 14.33 21.28
C SER A 187 -8.88 15.47 21.93
N PRO A 188 -8.57 16.77 21.70
CA PRO A 188 -9.30 17.89 22.31
C PRO A 188 -10.77 17.97 21.88
N ILE A 189 -11.11 17.46 20.68
CA ILE A 189 -12.50 17.46 20.19
C ILE A 189 -13.35 16.53 21.05
N PHE A 190 -12.87 15.31 21.29
CA PHE A 190 -13.60 14.33 22.10
C PHE A 190 -13.71 14.79 23.57
N SER A 191 -12.64 15.35 24.13
CA SER A 191 -12.68 15.89 25.50
C SER A 191 -13.66 17.06 25.63
N TYR A 192 -13.63 18.02 24.70
CA TYR A 192 -14.53 19.18 24.73
C TYR A 192 -16.00 18.79 24.51
N PHE A 193 -16.25 17.83 23.62
CA PHE A 193 -17.59 17.29 23.40
C PHE A 193 -18.12 16.56 24.63
N SER A 194 -17.28 15.76 25.30
CA SER A 194 -17.65 15.05 26.53
C SER A 194 -17.99 16.02 27.67
N GLU A 195 -17.19 17.08 27.85
CA GLU A 195 -17.45 18.15 28.82
C GLU A 195 -18.76 18.88 28.52
N SER A 196 -19.00 19.21 27.24
CA SER A 196 -20.23 19.88 26.80
C SER A 196 -21.48 19.02 27.02
N LEU A 197 -21.39 17.69 26.85
CA LEU A 197 -22.48 16.77 27.12
C LEU A 197 -22.82 16.70 28.61
N GLN A 198 -21.80 16.65 29.48
CA GLN A 198 -22.00 16.64 30.93
C GLN A 198 -22.58 17.97 31.44
N GLY A 199 -22.14 19.10 30.87
CA GLY A 199 -22.57 20.45 31.25
C GLY A 199 -23.78 21.00 30.48
N VAL A 200 -24.52 20.17 29.74
CA VAL A 200 -25.53 20.66 28.78
C VAL A 200 -26.66 21.47 29.44
N SER A 201 -27.08 21.10 30.65
CA SER A 201 -28.09 21.81 31.43
C SER A 201 -27.61 23.21 31.82
N THR A 202 -26.37 23.32 32.30
CA THR A 202 -25.72 24.58 32.68
C THR A 202 -25.55 25.50 31.47
N ILE A 203 -25.08 24.98 30.34
CA ILE A 203 -24.90 25.78 29.11
C ILE A 203 -26.23 26.36 28.64
N ARG A 204 -27.32 25.59 28.72
CA ARG A 204 -28.67 26.05 28.39
C ARG A 204 -29.20 27.09 29.38
N ALA A 205 -28.98 26.88 30.68
CA ALA A 205 -29.40 27.81 31.73
C ALA A 205 -28.76 29.20 31.58
N PHE A 206 -27.50 29.28 31.15
CA PHE A 206 -26.79 30.54 30.91
C PHE A 206 -26.96 31.13 29.50
N GLY A 207 -27.67 30.44 28.59
CA GLY A 207 -27.88 30.92 27.21
C GLY A 207 -26.59 31.10 26.39
N LYS A 208 -25.53 30.31 26.66
CA LYS A 208 -24.21 30.45 26.02
C LYS A 208 -23.92 29.42 24.91
N GLN A 209 -24.95 28.80 24.35
CA GLN A 209 -24.84 27.76 23.31
C GLN A 209 -24.01 28.21 22.10
N ALA A 210 -24.22 29.44 21.62
CA ALA A 210 -23.52 29.97 20.45
C ALA A 210 -21.99 30.07 20.63
N ARG A 211 -21.54 30.39 21.85
CA ARG A 211 -20.10 30.44 22.18
C ARG A 211 -19.48 29.05 22.14
N PHE A 212 -20.12 28.08 22.80
CA PHE A 212 -19.67 26.68 22.79
C PHE A 212 -19.66 26.08 21.39
N LEU A 213 -20.64 26.42 20.56
CA LEU A 213 -20.72 25.96 19.18
C LEU A 213 -19.58 26.55 18.32
N LYS A 214 -19.27 27.84 18.48
CA LYS A 214 -18.13 28.49 17.80
C LYS A 214 -16.79 27.89 18.23
N ASP A 215 -16.60 27.63 19.51
CA ASP A 215 -15.38 27.01 20.04
C ASP A 215 -15.23 25.56 19.54
N CYS A 216 -16.32 24.80 19.47
CA CYS A 216 -16.36 23.46 18.89
C CYS A 216 -15.96 23.48 17.40
N GLN A 217 -16.57 24.37 16.62
CA GLN A 217 -16.24 24.56 15.20
C GLN A 217 -14.76 24.88 15.01
N SER A 218 -14.19 25.80 15.79
CA SER A 218 -12.76 26.14 15.69
C SER A 218 -11.83 24.95 15.96
N LYS A 219 -12.20 24.04 16.87
CA LYS A 219 -11.42 22.82 17.15
C LYS A 219 -11.53 21.80 16.00
N ILE A 220 -12.73 21.64 15.46
CA ILE A 220 -12.98 20.79 14.28
C ILE A 220 -12.20 21.34 13.08
N ASP A 221 -12.22 22.65 12.83
CA ASP A 221 -11.48 23.31 11.75
C ASP A 221 -9.97 23.11 11.88
N PHE A 222 -9.43 23.14 13.10
CA PHE A 222 -8.02 22.82 13.33
C PHE A 222 -7.68 21.36 12.96
N SER A 223 -8.51 20.41 13.39
CA SER A 223 -8.32 18.99 13.04
C SER A 223 -8.51 18.76 11.53
N ALA A 224 -9.48 19.41 10.90
CA ALA A 224 -9.70 19.33 9.46
C ALA A 224 -8.49 19.85 8.68
N ARG A 225 -7.92 20.99 9.06
CA ARG A 225 -6.68 21.53 8.45
C ARG A 225 -5.51 20.56 8.58
N ALA A 226 -5.32 19.95 9.76
CA ALA A 226 -4.28 18.94 9.95
C ALA A 226 -4.49 17.73 9.04
N PHE A 227 -5.73 17.24 8.92
CA PHE A 227 -6.09 16.13 8.04
C PHE A 227 -5.84 16.46 6.55
N TYR A 228 -6.27 17.64 6.08
CA TYR A 228 -6.00 18.06 4.70
C TYR A 228 -4.51 18.20 4.40
N THR A 229 -3.70 18.56 5.41
CA THR A 229 -2.24 18.60 5.27
C THR A 229 -1.65 17.20 5.05
N VAL A 230 -2.15 16.19 5.76
CA VAL A 230 -1.78 14.78 5.52
C VAL A 230 -2.14 14.37 4.10
N VAL A 231 -3.38 14.61 3.67
CA VAL A 231 -3.85 14.26 2.31
C VAL A 231 -3.05 15.00 1.24
N GLY A 232 -2.74 16.28 1.45
CA GLY A 232 -1.90 17.07 0.56
C GLY A 232 -0.49 16.48 0.43
N SER A 233 0.14 16.12 1.55
CA SER A 233 1.47 15.50 1.55
C SER A 233 1.50 14.14 0.84
N MET A 234 0.46 13.32 1.00
CA MET A 234 0.31 12.04 0.30
C MET A 234 0.22 12.24 -1.22
N LYS A 235 -0.58 13.22 -1.66
CA LYS A 235 -0.74 13.57 -3.09
C LYS A 235 0.55 14.13 -3.69
N PHE A 236 1.29 14.94 -2.94
CA PHE A 236 2.55 15.52 -3.39
C PHE A 236 3.55 14.44 -3.80
N ILE A 237 3.77 13.42 -2.97
CA ILE A 237 4.68 12.32 -3.31
C ILE A 237 4.17 11.53 -4.51
N LEU A 238 2.87 11.23 -4.55
CA LEU A 238 2.31 10.45 -5.65
C LEU A 238 2.59 11.15 -6.98
N CYS A 239 2.40 12.47 -7.02
CA CYS A 239 2.74 13.30 -8.16
C CYS A 239 4.23 13.23 -8.47
N HIS A 240 5.10 13.39 -7.46
CA HIS A 240 6.55 13.28 -7.61
C HIS A 240 7.01 11.91 -8.16
N ARG A 241 6.38 10.82 -7.73
CA ARG A 241 6.60 9.45 -8.20
C ARG A 241 6.19 9.25 -9.66
N SER A 242 5.16 9.96 -10.12
CA SER A 242 4.66 9.83 -11.49
C SER A 242 5.45 10.65 -12.52
N PHE A 243 6.19 11.68 -12.11
CA PHE A 243 6.89 12.59 -13.05
C PHE A 243 7.99 11.97 -13.91
N PRO A 244 8.90 11.11 -13.40
CA PRO A 244 10.06 10.72 -14.20
C PRO A 244 9.76 9.67 -15.28
N ALA A 245 8.75 8.82 -15.11
CA ALA A 245 8.38 7.80 -16.11
C ALA A 245 8.07 8.39 -17.51
N PRO A 246 7.21 9.41 -17.68
CA PRO A 246 6.95 10.03 -18.98
C PRO A 246 8.16 10.78 -19.54
N MET A 247 9.03 11.34 -18.69
CA MET A 247 10.25 12.03 -19.12
C MET A 247 11.27 11.05 -19.71
N ILE A 248 11.40 9.85 -19.12
CA ILE A 248 12.23 8.76 -19.67
C ILE A 248 11.67 8.31 -21.01
N LEU A 249 10.36 8.06 -21.11
CA LEU A 249 9.70 7.65 -22.36
C LEU A 249 9.91 8.69 -23.47
N SER A 250 9.70 9.99 -23.19
CA SER A 250 9.91 11.05 -24.17
C SER A 250 11.37 11.13 -24.66
N LYS A 251 12.35 11.00 -23.77
CA LYS A 251 13.78 10.99 -24.15
C LYS A 251 14.15 9.72 -24.92
N ALA A 252 13.66 8.55 -24.50
CA ALA A 252 13.88 7.29 -25.20
C ALA A 252 13.28 7.32 -26.62
N VAL A 253 12.10 7.91 -26.79
CA VAL A 253 11.47 8.13 -28.10
C VAL A 253 12.32 9.05 -28.98
N MET A 254 12.85 10.16 -28.45
CA MET A 254 13.68 11.07 -29.24
C MET A 254 15.03 10.46 -29.63
N VAL A 255 15.64 9.67 -28.76
CA VAL A 255 16.90 8.96 -29.04
C VAL A 255 16.69 7.84 -30.06
N ASN A 256 15.51 7.22 -30.07
CA ASN A 256 15.20 6.08 -30.92
C ASN A 256 14.27 6.40 -32.10
N LYS A 257 14.30 7.64 -32.62
CA LYS A 257 13.65 8.08 -33.87
C LYS A 257 14.18 7.40 -35.15
N GLY A 258 14.67 6.15 -35.03
CA GLY A 258 14.94 5.24 -36.14
C GLY A 258 14.32 3.84 -35.99
N VAL A 259 13.81 3.41 -34.82
CA VAL A 259 13.50 1.97 -34.59
C VAL A 259 12.23 1.66 -33.76
N LEU A 260 11.52 2.60 -33.12
CA LEU A 260 10.30 2.25 -32.35
C LEU A 260 8.99 2.58 -33.08
N PRO A 261 8.14 1.59 -33.44
CA PRO A 261 6.82 1.83 -34.02
C PRO A 261 5.88 2.50 -33.02
N ILE A 262 5.07 3.43 -33.52
CA ILE A 262 4.22 4.38 -32.79
C ILE A 262 3.12 3.67 -31.96
N ASP A 263 2.72 2.45 -32.33
CA ASP A 263 1.59 1.74 -31.71
C ASP A 263 1.87 1.20 -30.29
N GLN A 264 3.13 0.90 -29.94
CA GLN A 264 3.47 0.51 -28.56
C GLN A 264 3.42 1.70 -27.59
N MET A 265 3.56 2.93 -28.10
CA MET A 265 3.55 4.14 -27.28
C MET A 265 2.15 4.49 -26.76
N ASP A 266 1.13 4.26 -27.58
CA ASP A 266 -0.26 4.53 -27.19
C ASP A 266 -0.72 3.58 -26.07
N GLN A 267 -0.28 2.30 -26.09
CA GLN A 267 -0.60 1.37 -25.01
C GLN A 267 0.07 1.73 -23.68
N VAL A 268 1.34 2.18 -23.71
CA VAL A 268 2.07 2.58 -22.49
C VAL A 268 1.51 3.89 -21.93
N LEU A 269 1.25 4.89 -22.77
CA LEU A 269 0.64 6.16 -22.35
C LEU A 269 -0.80 5.95 -21.85
N ALA A 270 -1.61 5.13 -22.53
CA ALA A 270 -2.95 4.77 -22.07
C ALA A 270 -2.91 4.03 -20.73
N GLY A 271 -1.95 3.13 -20.52
CA GLY A 271 -1.71 2.43 -19.26
C GLY A 271 -1.36 3.37 -18.11
N GLN A 272 -0.45 4.33 -18.34
CA GLN A 272 -0.05 5.34 -17.35
C GLN A 272 -1.21 6.29 -17.00
N VAL A 273 -2.00 6.72 -17.99
CA VAL A 273 -3.20 7.55 -17.77
C VAL A 273 -4.30 6.77 -17.04
N ARG A 274 -4.44 5.46 -17.30
CA ARG A 274 -5.34 4.57 -16.53
C ARG A 274 -4.87 4.40 -15.09
N LEU A 275 -3.58 4.17 -14.86
CA LEU A 275 -3.00 4.04 -13.52
C LEU A 275 -3.13 5.33 -12.71
N SER A 276 -2.94 6.49 -13.35
CA SER A 276 -3.23 7.80 -12.75
C SER A 276 -4.71 7.94 -12.35
N ARG A 277 -5.65 7.56 -13.24
CA ARG A 277 -7.10 7.60 -12.94
C ARG A 277 -7.51 6.60 -11.85
N VAL A 278 -6.95 5.40 -11.84
CA VAL A 278 -7.24 4.34 -10.86
C VAL A 278 -6.64 4.71 -9.49
N SER A 279 -5.40 5.20 -9.45
CA SER A 279 -4.77 5.70 -8.22
C SER A 279 -5.57 6.88 -7.63
N LYS A 280 -6.06 7.79 -8.47
CA LYS A 280 -6.94 8.89 -8.05
C LYS A 280 -8.27 8.40 -7.47
N LYS A 281 -8.86 7.32 -8.01
CA LYS A 281 -10.08 6.69 -7.49
C LYS A 281 -9.86 5.95 -6.17
N TYR A 282 -8.80 5.16 -6.04
CA TYR A 282 -8.48 4.45 -4.79
C TYR A 282 -8.15 5.41 -3.64
N LEU A 283 -7.48 6.53 -3.91
CA LEU A 283 -7.23 7.56 -2.90
C LEU A 283 -8.46 8.40 -2.55
N MET A 284 -9.40 8.59 -3.47
CA MET A 284 -10.70 9.21 -3.13
C MET A 284 -11.58 8.26 -2.32
N GLY A 285 -11.57 6.95 -2.63
CA GLY A 285 -12.33 5.94 -1.88
C GLY A 285 -11.79 5.69 -0.46
N ALA A 286 -10.46 5.67 -0.29
CA ALA A 286 -9.82 5.50 1.03
C ALA A 286 -9.91 6.72 1.95
N VAL A 287 -10.42 7.86 1.46
CA VAL A 287 -10.67 9.09 2.24
C VAL A 287 -12.14 9.23 2.65
N CYS A 288 -13.03 8.42 2.08
CA CYS A 288 -14.47 8.43 2.39
C CYS A 288 -14.90 7.35 3.39
N HIS A 289 -13.98 6.54 3.93
CA HIS A 289 -14.23 5.55 4.97
C HIS A 289 -13.40 5.81 6.22
#